data_AF-A0A441W3W5-F1
#
_entry.id   AF-A0A441W3W5-F1
#
_cell.length_a   1.000
_cell.length_b   1.000
_cell.length_c   1.000
_cell.angle_alpha   90.00
_cell.angle_beta   90.00
_cell.angle_gamma   90.00
#
_symmetry.space_group_name_H-M   'P 1'
#
loop_
_entity.id
_entity.type
_entity.pdbx_description
1 polymer ?
#
loop_
_entity_poly.entity_id
_entity_poly.type
_entity_poly.pdbx_seq_one_letter_code
_entity_poly.pdbx_strand_id
1 'polypeptide(L)'
;GLKDRMTHFPAQLSGGEQQRVAIARAIAKRPEVMLCDEPTGALDSKTGILVLEALSRINEEMKTTMAIITHNAGIRQIAHRVFTFKDGRIADVAVNDQRARPAEVSW
;
A
#
# COMPACT_ATOMS: atom_id res chain seq x y z
N GLY A 1 -3.51 -6.24 14.84
CA GLY A 1 -4.42 -5.65 15.83
C GLY A 1 -5.88 -5.72 15.40
N LEU A 2 -6.41 -6.92 15.10
CA LEU A 2 -7.83 -7.13 14.76
C LEU A 2 -8.39 -8.39 15.45
N LYS A 3 -7.79 -8.82 16.56
CA LYS A 3 -8.18 -10.05 17.25
C LYS A 3 -9.63 -10.00 17.73
N ASP A 4 -10.07 -8.85 18.23
CA ASP A 4 -11.46 -8.66 18.70
C ASP A 4 -12.49 -8.52 17.57
N ARG A 5 -12.06 -8.71 16.32
CA ARG A 5 -12.89 -8.62 15.11
C ARG A 5 -12.92 -9.91 14.30
N MET A 6 -12.35 -11.02 14.81
CA MET A 6 -12.21 -12.27 14.03
C MET A 6 -13.53 -12.84 13.50
N THR A 7 -14.64 -12.63 14.20
CA THR A 7 -15.97 -13.14 13.84
C THR A 7 -16.84 -12.12 13.10
N HIS A 8 -16.34 -10.90 12.87
CA HIS A 8 -17.12 -9.84 12.22
C HIS A 8 -17.16 -10.07 10.70
N PHE A 9 -18.35 -9.90 10.11
CA PHE A 9 -18.50 -9.83 8.66
C PHE A 9 -17.94 -8.50 8.13
N PRO A 10 -17.55 -8.42 6.83
CA PRO A 10 -17.01 -7.19 6.25
C PRO A 10 -17.86 -5.94 6.50
N ALA A 11 -19.19 -6.06 6.43
CA ALA A 11 -20.12 -4.96 6.66
C ALA A 11 -20.12 -4.42 8.12
N GLN A 12 -19.53 -5.16 9.06
CA GLN A 12 -19.43 -4.78 10.47
C GLN A 12 -18.07 -4.15 10.82
N LEU A 13 -17.21 -3.95 9.82
CA LEU A 13 -15.87 -3.36 9.96
C LEU A 13 -15.86 -1.94 9.39
N SER A 14 -15.14 -1.03 10.04
CA SER A 14 -14.82 0.29 9.46
C SER A 14 -14.00 0.13 8.18
N GLY A 15 -13.98 1.15 7.30
CA GLY A 15 -13.22 1.12 6.06
C GLY A 15 -11.73 0.77 6.27
N GLY A 16 -11.10 1.36 7.29
CA GLY A 16 -9.71 1.04 7.65
C GLY A 16 -9.50 -0.38 8.18
N GLU A 17 -10.47 -0.95 8.89
CA GLU A 17 -10.42 -2.36 9.29
C GLU A 17 -10.57 -3.29 8.07
N GLN A 18 -11.53 -3.00 7.18
CA GLN A 18 -11.72 -3.78 5.93
C GLN A 18 -10.46 -3.76 5.08
N GLN A 19 -9.79 -2.61 4.95
CA GLN A 19 -8.54 -2.49 4.19
C GLN A 19 -7.41 -3.32 4.79
N ARG A 20 -7.23 -3.28 6.12
CA ARG A 20 -6.24 -4.13 6.81
C ARG A 20 -6.55 -5.62 6.66
N VAL A 21 -7.82 -6.03 6.67
CA VAL A 21 -8.22 -7.42 6.40
C VAL A 21 -7.93 -7.79 4.94
N ALA A 22 -8.21 -6.92 3.98
CA ALA A 22 -7.92 -7.15 2.57
C ALA A 22 -6.42 -7.34 2.32
N ILE A 23 -5.58 -6.50 2.94
CA ILE A 23 -4.13 -6.61 2.91
C ILE A 23 -3.68 -7.93 3.54
N ALA A 24 -4.13 -8.24 4.76
CA ALA A 24 -3.80 -9.50 5.44
C ALA A 24 -4.18 -10.73 4.59
N ARG A 25 -5.35 -10.70 3.94
CA ARG A 25 -5.82 -11.74 3.02
C ARG A 25 -4.90 -11.90 1.81
N ALA A 26 -4.44 -10.80 1.20
CA ALA A 26 -3.54 -10.83 0.06
C ALA A 26 -2.17 -11.44 0.44
N ILE A 27 -1.66 -11.10 1.62
CA ILE A 27 -0.35 -11.54 2.12
C ILE A 27 -0.35 -12.98 2.62
N ALA A 28 -1.49 -13.48 3.10
CA ALA A 28 -1.59 -14.82 3.70
C ALA A 28 -1.07 -15.93 2.78
N LYS A 29 -1.12 -15.74 1.46
CA LYS A 29 -0.61 -16.68 0.45
C LYS A 29 0.88 -16.51 0.12
N ARG A 30 1.59 -15.56 0.74
CA ARG A 30 2.98 -15.19 0.45
C ARG A 30 3.25 -15.03 -1.05
N PRO A 31 2.54 -14.12 -1.73
CA PRO A 31 2.66 -13.99 -3.17
C PRO A 31 4.05 -13.48 -3.56
N GLU A 32 4.56 -13.93 -4.70
CA GLU A 32 5.78 -13.38 -5.32
C GLU A 32 5.54 -11.96 -5.86
N VAL A 33 4.31 -11.67 -6.31
CA VAL A 33 3.90 -10.36 -6.86
C VAL A 33 2.60 -9.91 -6.21
N MET A 34 2.55 -8.65 -5.78
CA MET A 34 1.36 -8.03 -5.23
C MET A 34 1.01 -6.74 -5.98
N LEU A 35 -0.22 -6.67 -6.46
CA LEU A 35 -0.79 -5.51 -7.13
C LEU A 35 -1.74 -4.81 -6.16
N CYS A 36 -1.44 -3.56 -5.81
CA CYS A 36 -2.16 -2.78 -4.83
C CYS A 36 -2.82 -1.59 -5.53
N ASP A 37 -4.12 -1.69 -5.80
CA ASP A 37 -4.89 -0.60 -6.40
C ASP A 37 -5.45 0.33 -5.32
N GLU A 38 -4.97 1.58 -5.27
CA GLU A 38 -5.31 2.61 -4.29
C GLU A 38 -5.39 2.10 -2.84
N PRO A 39 -4.30 1.50 -2.30
CA PRO A 39 -4.32 0.83 -0.99
C PRO A 39 -4.53 1.77 0.20
N THR A 40 -4.59 3.09 -0.02
CA THR A 40 -4.80 4.10 1.01
C THR A 40 -5.97 5.05 0.70
N GLY A 41 -6.69 4.87 -0.42
CA GLY A 41 -7.62 5.89 -0.94
C GLY A 41 -8.83 6.20 -0.04
N ALA A 42 -9.21 5.28 0.86
CA ALA A 42 -10.35 5.45 1.77
C ALA A 42 -9.94 5.71 3.23
N LEU A 43 -8.66 6.03 3.48
CA LEU A 43 -8.07 6.11 4.81
C LEU A 43 -7.67 7.53 5.16
N ASP A 44 -7.77 7.88 6.44
CA ASP A 44 -7.11 9.06 6.99
C ASP A 44 -5.58 8.91 6.91
N SER A 45 -4.86 10.03 6.98
CA SER A 45 -3.40 10.07 6.89
C SER A 45 -2.68 9.11 7.84
N LYS A 46 -3.15 8.99 9.08
CA LYS A 46 -2.51 8.13 10.08
C LYS A 46 -2.73 6.65 9.76
N THR A 47 -3.95 6.28 9.40
CA THR A 47 -4.28 4.89 9.01
C THR A 47 -3.60 4.52 7.68
N GLY A 48 -3.47 5.47 6.76
CA GLY A 48 -2.73 5.29 5.51
C GLY A 48 -1.25 5.00 5.72
N ILE A 49 -0.58 5.70 6.65
CA ILE A 49 0.82 5.42 7.00
C ILE A 49 0.97 3.98 7.48
N LEU A 50 0.10 3.51 8.38
CA LEU A 50 0.15 2.14 8.90
C LEU A 50 0.01 1.09 7.79
N VAL A 51 -0.82 1.36 6.78
CA VAL A 51 -0.94 0.49 5.60
C VAL A 51 0.34 0.47 4.80
N LEU A 52 0.93 1.64 4.50
CA LEU A 52 2.17 1.74 3.74
C LEU A 52 3.35 1.11 4.48
N GLU A 53 3.43 1.22 5.81
CA GLU A 53 4.41 0.52 6.64
C GLU A 53 4.27 -0.99 6.53
N ALA A 54 3.05 -1.51 6.61
CA ALA A 54 2.80 -2.93 6.43
C ALA A 54 3.27 -3.39 5.05
N LEU A 55 2.88 -2.67 3.99
CA LEU A 55 3.28 -2.93 2.60
C LEU A 55 4.81 -2.91 2.42
N SER A 56 5.50 -1.89 2.94
CA SER A 56 6.96 -1.79 2.86
C SER A 56 7.63 -2.95 3.56
N ARG A 57 7.15 -3.32 4.76
CA ARG A 57 7.67 -4.46 5.52
C ARG A 57 7.54 -5.78 4.76
N ILE A 58 6.41 -6.02 4.10
CA ILE A 58 6.19 -7.24 3.30
C ILE A 58 7.17 -7.30 2.12
N ASN A 59 7.33 -6.18 1.41
CA ASN A 59 8.29 -6.10 0.30
C ASN A 59 9.72 -6.43 0.77
N GLU A 60 10.12 -5.89 1.92
CA GLU A 60 11.46 -6.07 2.47
C GLU A 60 11.71 -7.46 3.05
N GLU A 61 10.78 -7.97 3.87
CA GLU A 61 10.91 -9.25 4.59
C GLU A 61 10.61 -10.45 3.70
N MET A 62 9.55 -10.38 2.88
CA MET A 62 9.12 -11.52 2.06
C MET A 62 9.64 -11.48 0.63
N LYS A 63 10.38 -10.42 0.26
CA LYS A 63 10.88 -10.20 -1.11
C LYS A 63 9.78 -10.21 -2.18
N THR A 64 8.54 -9.93 -1.78
CA THR A 64 7.40 -9.80 -2.69
C THR A 64 7.59 -8.56 -3.56
N THR A 65 7.56 -8.73 -4.88
CA THR A 65 7.52 -7.61 -5.82
C THR A 65 6.18 -6.88 -5.69
N MET A 66 6.21 -5.56 -5.53
CA MET A 66 5.00 -4.78 -5.26
C MET A 66 4.80 -3.68 -6.30
N ALA A 67 3.60 -3.61 -6.87
CA ALA A 67 3.16 -2.50 -7.72
C ALA A 67 1.99 -1.80 -7.02
N ILE A 68 2.15 -0.50 -6.74
CA ILE A 68 1.13 0.33 -6.11
C ILE A 68 0.62 1.32 -7.15
N ILE A 69 -0.70 1.32 -7.37
CA ILE A 69 -1.40 2.33 -8.14
C ILE A 69 -1.91 3.36 -7.14
N THR A 70 -1.54 4.63 -7.33
CA THR A 70 -2.05 5.71 -6.50
C THR A 70 -1.98 7.08 -7.17
N HIS A 71 -2.92 7.95 -6.81
CA HIS A 71 -2.87 9.39 -7.12
C HIS A 71 -2.11 10.21 -6.07
N ASN A 72 -1.77 9.65 -4.90
CA ASN A 72 -1.03 10.38 -3.87
C ASN A 72 0.45 10.55 -4.26
N ALA A 73 0.87 11.80 -4.47
CA ALA A 73 2.23 12.12 -4.91
C ALA A 73 3.30 11.82 -3.86
N GLY A 74 2.97 11.88 -2.57
CA GLY A 74 3.91 11.58 -1.48
C GLY A 74 4.34 10.12 -1.46
N ILE A 75 3.44 9.18 -1.81
CA ILE A 75 3.75 7.75 -1.88
C ILE A 75 4.86 7.46 -2.91
N ARG A 76 5.00 8.30 -3.94
CA ARG A 76 6.06 8.17 -4.96
C ARG A 76 7.45 8.14 -4.35
N GLN A 77 7.68 8.81 -3.22
CA GLN A 77 8.99 8.88 -2.57
C GLN A 77 9.38 7.57 -1.86
N ILE A 78 8.42 6.69 -1.54
CA ILE A 78 8.68 5.39 -0.91
C ILE A 78 9.09 4.34 -1.96
N ALA A 79 8.60 4.48 -3.19
CA ALA A 79 8.78 3.49 -4.24
C ALA A 79 10.24 3.39 -4.71
N HIS A 80 10.65 2.22 -5.22
CA HIS A 80 11.96 2.06 -5.88
C HIS A 80 11.99 2.75 -7.25
N ARG A 81 10.87 2.63 -7.98
CA ARG A 81 10.67 3.17 -9.31
C ARG A 81 9.24 3.65 -9.44
N VAL A 82 9.06 4.78 -10.09
CA VAL A 82 7.77 5.45 -10.30
C VAL A 82 7.52 5.52 -11.80
N PHE A 83 6.35 5.04 -12.21
CA PHE A 83 5.87 5.17 -13.57
C PHE A 83 4.71 6.15 -13.58
N THR A 84 4.85 7.26 -14.30
CA THR A 84 3.77 8.23 -14.46
C THR A 84 3.00 7.89 -15.73
N PHE A 85 1.71 7.62 -15.59
CA PHE A 85 0.83 7.35 -16.73
C PHE A 85 0.09 8.62 -17.15
N LYS A 86 -0.05 8.84 -18.47
CA LYS A 86 -0.87 9.88 -19.07
C LYS A 86 -1.43 9.37 -20.40
N ASP A 87 -2.72 9.55 -20.64
CA ASP A 87 -3.40 9.17 -21.88
C ASP A 87 -3.13 7.71 -22.31
N GLY A 88 -3.16 6.79 -21.34
CA GLY A 88 -2.93 5.36 -21.55
C GLY A 88 -1.47 4.97 -21.85
N ARG A 89 -0.51 5.90 -21.73
CA ARG A 89 0.91 5.67 -21.98
C ARG A 89 1.76 6.02 -20.76
N ILE A 90 2.93 5.41 -20.68
CA ILE A 90 3.96 5.82 -19.72
C ILE A 90 4.55 7.12 -20.22
N ALA A 91 4.28 8.21 -19.50
CA ALA A 91 4.75 9.54 -19.82
C ALA A 91 6.12 9.83 -19.20
N ASP A 92 6.42 9.23 -18.04
CA ASP A 92 7.69 9.42 -17.33
C ASP A 92 8.03 8.19 -16.48
N VAL A 93 9.33 7.98 -16.28
CA VAL A 93 9.88 6.94 -15.40
C VAL A 93 10.99 7.53 -14.53
N ALA A 94 10.78 7.50 -13.22
CA ALA A 94 11.78 7.94 -12.25
C ALA A 94 12.25 6.74 -11.40
N VAL A 95 13.54 6.71 -11.08
CA VAL A 95 14.12 5.76 -10.12
C VAL A 95 14.56 6.57 -8.91
N ASN A 96 14.15 6.15 -7.72
CA ASN A 96 14.52 6.83 -6.49
C ASN A 96 15.83 6.24 -5.96
N ASP A 97 16.91 7.03 -6.00
CA ASP A 97 18.19 6.65 -5.40
C ASP A 97 18.10 6.58 -3.87
N GLN A 98 17.30 7.47 -3.28
CA GLN A 98 16.95 7.48 -1.87
C GLN A 98 15.44 7.39 -1.72
N ARG A 99 14.98 6.47 -0.87
CA ARG A 99 13.55 6.25 -0.61
C ARG A 99 13.18 6.82 0.75
N ALA A 100 12.06 7.53 0.80
CA ALA A 100 11.46 7.97 2.05
C ALA A 100 10.86 6.78 2.81
N ARG A 101 10.83 6.87 4.13
CA ARG A 101 10.04 5.93 4.96
C ARG A 101 8.56 6.30 4.89
N PRO A 102 7.64 5.34 5.02
CA PRO A 102 6.20 5.62 5.05
C PRO A 102 5.79 6.72 6.04
N ALA A 103 6.46 6.82 7.19
CA ALA A 103 6.22 7.84 8.21
C ALA A 103 6.62 9.27 7.78
N GLU A 104 7.43 9.41 6.72
CA GLU A 104 7.93 10.70 6.20
C GLU A 104 7.08 11.22 5.03
N VAL A 105 6.07 10.46 4.60
CA VAL A 105 5.18 10.86 3.51
C VAL A 105 4.25 11.99 3.95
N SER A 106 4.31 13.09 3.20
CA SER A 106 3.32 14.17 3.24
C SER A 106 2.04 13.73 2.52
N TRP A 107 0.89 13.94 3.16
CA TRP A 107 -0.44 13.59 2.64
C TRP A 107 -1.06 14.70 1.81
#